data_AF-A0A2V6GGK4-F1
#
_entry.id   AF-A0A2V6GGK4-F1
#
_cell.length_a   1.000
_cell.length_b   1.000
_cell.length_c   1.000
_cell.angle_alpha   90.00
_cell.angle_beta   90.00
_cell.angle_gamma   90.00
#
_symmetry.space_group_name_H-M   'P 1'
#
loop_
_entity.id
_entity.type
_entity.pdbx_description
1 polymer ?
#
loop_
_entity_poly.entity_id
_entity_poly.type
_entity_poly.pdbx_seq_one_letter_code
_entity_poly.pdbx_strand_id
1 'polypeptide(L)'
;MELFDVAIVGAGPSGATCAAFCAAAGLRTLVVEREKFPREKVCGDCLNPACWPVLRRLELADLGRAAPHGKLEAVEFIAIGGQRAHVNLPPGDESEIAIKRSLFDNLLFTRARELGAEIRDATVVRAIARNSSHHWMVAAGETILEAAILVGADGRNSTVARLSNLLPGPERERVALQTHIPLPRKFGNRVVLQFLPEGYSGQAPVNENELNLCLVGRPPTIASLRRWAERNFGIAADHAWRTITPLTRAPVSAVHENLFFIGDAARVVEPFTGEGIYYALRSGELAANAIVKIIRGQNRQVTLREFARAHAAMYRGRLWINRLARAAVLSPRLGSFFVRAARIDSSILKLLTAKIVRPPL
;
A
#
# COMPACT_ATOMS: atom_id res chain seq x y z
N MET A 1 28.30 19.47 -3.66
CA MET A 1 27.25 18.43 -3.56
C MET A 1 26.07 18.89 -4.38
N GLU A 2 25.40 17.98 -5.06
CA GLU A 2 24.18 18.32 -5.78
C GLU A 2 23.05 18.58 -4.80
N LEU A 3 22.51 19.80 -4.80
CA LEU A 3 21.35 20.19 -4.01
C LEU A 3 20.08 19.86 -4.78
N PHE A 4 19.19 19.09 -4.15
CA PHE A 4 17.84 18.77 -4.59
C PHE A 4 16.79 19.58 -3.82
N ASP A 5 15.66 19.88 -4.45
CA ASP A 5 14.53 20.48 -3.73
C ASP A 5 13.92 19.44 -2.75
N VAL A 6 13.87 18.19 -3.19
CA VAL A 6 13.31 17.08 -2.42
C VAL A 6 14.06 15.77 -2.67
N ALA A 7 14.37 15.07 -1.58
CA ALA A 7 14.82 13.69 -1.58
C ALA A 7 13.72 12.77 -1.02
N ILE A 8 13.41 11.69 -1.72
CA ILE A 8 12.37 10.72 -1.38
C ILE A 8 13.02 9.36 -1.17
N VAL A 9 12.84 8.76 0.00
CA VAL A 9 13.40 7.44 0.31
C VAL A 9 12.30 6.39 0.12
N GLY A 10 12.49 5.52 -0.88
CA GLY A 10 11.55 4.49 -1.33
C GLY A 10 10.79 4.89 -2.61
N ALA A 11 10.78 4.00 -3.60
CA ALA A 11 10.10 4.16 -4.88
C ALA A 11 8.85 3.25 -5.01
N GLY A 12 8.27 2.83 -3.88
CA GLY A 12 6.93 2.22 -3.89
C GLY A 12 5.83 3.22 -4.29
N PRO A 13 4.56 2.82 -4.33
CA PRO A 13 3.47 3.64 -4.87
C PRO A 13 3.39 5.06 -4.31
N SER A 14 3.58 5.24 -3.00
CA SER A 14 3.60 6.57 -2.37
C SER A 14 4.79 7.42 -2.80
N GLY A 15 5.99 6.84 -2.83
CA GLY A 15 7.22 7.55 -3.16
C GLY A 15 7.29 7.91 -4.64
N ALA A 16 6.99 6.96 -5.53
CA ALA A 16 6.94 7.21 -6.97
C ALA A 16 5.85 8.23 -7.35
N THR A 17 4.68 8.18 -6.71
CA THR A 17 3.62 9.19 -6.91
C THR A 17 4.08 10.58 -6.45
N CYS A 18 4.68 10.68 -5.25
CA CYS A 18 5.23 11.94 -4.75
C CYS A 18 6.29 12.50 -5.71
N ALA A 19 7.21 11.64 -6.18
CA ALA A 19 8.27 12.01 -7.09
C ALA A 19 7.73 12.51 -8.42
N ALA A 20 6.76 11.80 -9.01
CA ALA A 20 6.12 12.18 -10.26
C ALA A 20 5.48 13.58 -10.18
N PHE A 21 4.70 13.86 -9.13
CA PHE A 21 4.07 15.17 -8.97
C PHE A 21 5.07 16.30 -8.66
N CYS A 22 6.11 16.03 -7.86
CA CYS A 22 7.18 17.01 -7.63
C CYS A 22 7.94 17.35 -8.92
N ALA A 23 8.36 16.32 -9.67
CA ALA A 23 9.10 16.49 -10.91
C ALA A 23 8.24 17.19 -11.99
N ALA A 24 6.97 16.81 -12.13
CA ALA A 24 6.03 17.50 -13.02
C ALA A 24 5.82 18.98 -12.67
N ALA A 25 6.02 19.36 -11.40
CA ALA A 25 5.96 20.75 -10.95
C ALA A 25 7.29 21.53 -11.13
N GLY A 26 8.31 20.90 -11.72
CA GLY A 26 9.62 21.47 -12.02
C GLY A 26 10.64 21.40 -10.88
N LEU A 27 10.38 20.62 -9.81
CA LEU A 27 11.31 20.49 -8.69
C LEU A 27 12.41 19.49 -9.03
N ARG A 28 13.65 19.80 -8.64
CA ARG A 28 14.78 18.87 -8.71
C ARG A 28 14.56 17.77 -7.67
N THR A 29 14.09 16.63 -8.16
CA THR A 29 13.54 15.54 -7.35
C THR A 29 14.44 14.32 -7.42
N LEU A 30 14.88 13.83 -6.26
CA LEU A 30 15.64 12.59 -6.13
C LEU A 30 14.80 11.52 -5.43
N VAL A 31 14.87 10.29 -5.93
CA VAL A 31 14.37 9.09 -5.27
C VAL A 31 15.52 8.13 -5.01
N VAL A 32 15.64 7.66 -3.77
CA VAL A 32 16.59 6.61 -3.37
C VAL A 32 15.82 5.36 -3.01
N GLU A 33 16.03 4.27 -3.73
CA GLU A 33 15.33 3.01 -3.56
C GLU A 33 16.32 1.86 -3.40
N ARG A 34 16.08 0.99 -2.41
CA ARG A 34 17.02 -0.07 -2.03
C ARG A 34 16.95 -1.29 -2.95
N GLU A 35 15.80 -1.55 -3.57
CA GLU A 35 15.56 -2.71 -4.43
C GLU A 35 15.68 -2.29 -5.90
N LYS A 36 16.12 -3.20 -6.78
CA LYS A 36 16.16 -2.93 -8.23
C LYS A 36 14.76 -3.12 -8.84
N PHE A 37 14.33 -2.22 -9.71
CA PHE A 37 13.02 -2.32 -10.38
C PHE A 37 13.10 -3.05 -11.74
N PRO A 38 12.04 -3.76 -12.17
CA PRO A 38 10.80 -4.05 -11.43
C PRO A 38 11.03 -5.01 -10.26
N ARG A 39 10.27 -4.85 -9.17
CA ARG A 39 10.41 -5.66 -7.95
C ARG A 39 9.08 -6.18 -7.43
N GLU A 40 9.15 -7.29 -6.71
CA GLU A 40 8.00 -7.85 -6.02
C GLU A 40 7.80 -7.22 -4.64
N LYS A 41 6.56 -7.23 -4.14
CA LYS A 41 6.24 -6.82 -2.76
C LYS A 41 5.01 -7.55 -2.27
N VAL A 42 5.04 -8.00 -1.01
CA VAL A 42 3.86 -8.62 -0.39
C VAL A 42 2.67 -7.65 -0.42
N CYS A 43 1.60 -8.06 -1.09
CA CYS A 43 0.37 -7.30 -1.28
C CYS A 43 -0.76 -8.23 -1.75
N GLY A 44 -2.01 -7.82 -1.53
CA GLY A 44 -3.18 -8.48 -2.12
C GLY A 44 -3.38 -8.20 -3.60
N ASP A 45 -2.51 -7.41 -4.25
CA ASP A 45 -2.55 -7.02 -5.66
C ASP A 45 -3.82 -6.28 -6.12
N CYS A 46 -4.77 -6.01 -5.23
CA CYS A 46 -6.01 -5.31 -5.56
C CYS A 46 -5.76 -3.79 -5.68
N LEU A 47 -6.26 -3.21 -6.76
CA LEU A 47 -6.29 -1.78 -7.04
C LEU A 47 -7.74 -1.30 -6.98
N ASN A 48 -8.00 -0.48 -5.96
CA ASN A 48 -9.33 0.03 -5.69
C ASN A 48 -9.75 1.16 -6.65
N PRO A 49 -11.05 1.30 -6.97
CA PRO A 49 -11.56 2.40 -7.79
C PRO A 49 -11.10 3.81 -7.36
N ALA A 50 -10.90 4.04 -6.06
CA ALA A 50 -10.41 5.31 -5.54
C ALA A 50 -8.98 5.66 -5.99
N CYS A 51 -8.23 4.72 -6.57
CA CYS A 51 -6.90 4.96 -7.11
C CYS A 51 -6.95 5.68 -8.47
N TRP A 52 -8.00 5.44 -9.28
CA TRP A 52 -8.08 5.92 -10.66
C TRP A 52 -7.99 7.44 -10.81
N PRO A 53 -8.59 8.28 -9.94
CA PRO A 53 -8.40 9.73 -10.04
C PRO A 53 -6.94 10.17 -9.94
N VAL A 54 -6.13 9.53 -9.09
CA VAL A 54 -4.69 9.85 -8.97
C VAL A 54 -3.96 9.35 -10.21
N LEU A 55 -4.26 8.14 -10.68
CA LEU A 55 -3.65 7.59 -11.89
C LEU A 55 -3.97 8.43 -13.13
N ARG A 56 -5.17 8.99 -13.24
CA ARG A 56 -5.56 9.88 -14.34
C ARG A 56 -4.74 11.17 -14.33
N ARG A 57 -4.53 11.78 -13.16
CA ARG A 57 -3.67 12.97 -13.01
C ARG A 57 -2.19 12.68 -13.30
N LEU A 58 -1.78 11.41 -13.19
CA LEU A 58 -0.45 10.95 -13.60
C LEU A 58 -0.41 10.43 -15.05
N GLU A 59 -1.52 10.46 -15.79
CA GLU A 59 -1.64 9.92 -17.15
C GLU A 59 -1.33 8.41 -17.23
N LEU A 60 -1.64 7.68 -16.16
CA LEU A 60 -1.41 6.23 -16.02
C LEU A 60 -2.68 5.39 -16.07
N ALA A 61 -3.86 6.00 -16.16
CA ALA A 61 -5.13 5.26 -16.14
C ALA A 61 -5.21 4.25 -17.30
N ASP A 62 -4.88 4.67 -18.52
CA ASP A 62 -4.95 3.80 -19.70
C ASP A 62 -3.88 2.69 -19.67
N LEU A 63 -2.65 3.04 -19.28
CA LEU A 63 -1.56 2.06 -19.12
C LEU A 63 -1.88 1.03 -18.02
N GLY A 64 -2.48 1.47 -16.92
CA GLY A 64 -2.93 0.58 -15.84
C GLY A 64 -4.02 -0.39 -16.31
N ARG A 65 -4.96 0.07 -17.15
CA ARG A 65 -6.00 -0.77 -17.75
C ARG A 65 -5.46 -1.71 -18.83
N ALA A 66 -4.45 -1.31 -19.58
CA ALA A 66 -3.83 -2.13 -20.61
C ALA A 66 -2.88 -3.20 -20.05
N ALA A 67 -2.32 -2.98 -18.86
CA ALA A 67 -1.43 -3.94 -18.21
C ALA A 67 -2.16 -5.25 -17.88
N PRO A 68 -1.46 -6.41 -17.89
CA PRO A 68 -2.05 -7.67 -17.44
C PRO A 68 -2.61 -7.56 -16.01
N HIS A 69 -3.93 -7.76 -15.89
CA HIS A 69 -4.66 -7.68 -14.64
C HIS A 69 -5.83 -8.67 -14.64
N GLY A 70 -6.32 -9.03 -13.45
CA GLY A 70 -7.62 -9.67 -13.28
C GLY A 70 -8.71 -8.62 -13.10
N LYS A 71 -9.82 -8.76 -13.84
CA LYS A 71 -11.02 -7.97 -13.60
C LYS A 71 -11.80 -8.56 -12.42
N LEU A 72 -12.26 -7.72 -11.49
CA LEU A 72 -12.94 -8.18 -10.28
C LEU A 72 -14.39 -7.67 -10.27
N GLU A 73 -15.33 -8.61 -10.27
CA GLU A 73 -16.77 -8.35 -10.31
C GLU A 73 -17.43 -8.49 -8.94
N ALA A 74 -16.78 -9.20 -8.01
CA ALA A 74 -17.30 -9.43 -6.67
C ALA A 74 -16.21 -9.64 -5.62
N VAL A 75 -16.60 -9.48 -4.36
CA VAL A 75 -15.88 -9.98 -3.18
C VAL A 75 -16.71 -11.11 -2.55
N GLU A 76 -16.11 -12.28 -2.40
CA GLU A 76 -16.68 -13.44 -1.71
C GLU A 76 -16.01 -13.60 -0.34
N PHE A 77 -16.82 -13.62 0.71
CA PHE A 77 -16.38 -13.94 2.06
C PHE A 77 -16.76 -15.37 2.39
N ILE A 78 -15.80 -16.16 2.86
CA ILE A 78 -16.01 -17.56 3.26
C ILE A 78 -15.73 -17.69 4.76
N ALA A 79 -16.73 -18.09 5.53
CA ALA A 79 -16.60 -18.39 6.95
C ALA A 79 -15.82 -19.70 7.19
N ILE A 80 -15.32 -19.90 8.41
CA ILE A 80 -14.62 -21.15 8.81
C ILE A 80 -15.48 -22.40 8.52
N GLY A 81 -16.80 -22.30 8.70
CA GLY A 81 -17.75 -23.38 8.44
C GLY A 81 -18.19 -23.50 6.98
N GLY A 82 -17.53 -22.82 6.04
CA GLY A 82 -17.80 -22.87 4.60
C GLY A 82 -18.99 -22.03 4.12
N GLN A 83 -19.68 -21.32 5.03
CA GLN A 83 -20.75 -20.41 4.64
C GLN A 83 -20.19 -19.24 3.82
N ARG A 84 -20.90 -18.86 2.75
CA ARG A 84 -20.45 -17.84 1.80
C ARG A 84 -21.37 -16.63 1.81
N ALA A 85 -20.79 -15.46 1.64
CA ALA A 85 -21.51 -14.22 1.38
C ALA A 85 -20.81 -13.46 0.26
N HIS A 86 -21.59 -12.86 -0.65
CA HIS A 86 -21.08 -12.21 -1.85
C HIS A 86 -21.46 -10.73 -1.85
N VAL A 87 -20.55 -9.90 -2.32
CA VAL A 87 -20.77 -8.47 -2.56
C VAL A 87 -20.35 -8.16 -3.99
N ASN A 88 -21.28 -7.69 -4.80
CA ASN A 88 -20.97 -7.26 -6.16
C ASN A 88 -20.18 -5.94 -6.12
N LEU A 89 -19.13 -5.89 -6.92
CA LEU A 89 -18.33 -4.71 -7.16
C LEU A 89 -18.96 -3.87 -8.27
N PRO A 90 -18.80 -2.53 -8.25
CA PRO A 90 -19.34 -1.70 -9.31
C PRO A 90 -18.64 -2.05 -10.63
N PRO A 91 -19.40 -2.25 -11.72
CA PRO A 91 -18.83 -2.48 -13.04
C PRO A 91 -18.23 -1.19 -13.59
N GLY A 92 -17.45 -1.32 -14.67
CA GLY A 92 -16.95 -0.21 -15.47
C GLY A 92 -15.43 -0.24 -15.65
N ASP A 93 -14.95 0.68 -16.47
CA ASP A 93 -13.54 0.79 -16.83
C ASP A 93 -12.63 1.12 -15.65
N GLU A 94 -13.18 1.77 -14.62
CA GLU A 94 -12.52 2.14 -13.38
C GLU A 94 -13.02 1.29 -12.20
N SER A 95 -13.37 0.03 -12.48
CA SER A 95 -13.70 -0.97 -11.47
C SER A 95 -12.47 -1.44 -10.70
N GLU A 96 -12.69 -2.26 -9.66
CA GLU A 96 -11.61 -2.90 -8.93
C GLU A 96 -10.91 -3.91 -9.85
N ILE A 97 -9.59 -3.85 -9.91
CA ILE A 97 -8.75 -4.81 -10.64
C ILE A 97 -7.72 -5.41 -9.71
N ALA A 98 -7.17 -6.57 -10.07
CA ALA A 98 -6.00 -7.13 -9.41
C ALA A 98 -4.82 -7.14 -10.38
N ILE A 99 -3.79 -6.37 -10.08
CA ILE A 99 -2.58 -6.19 -10.88
C ILE A 99 -1.36 -6.51 -10.03
N LYS A 100 -0.43 -7.30 -10.56
CA LYS A 100 0.81 -7.64 -9.86
C LYS A 100 1.56 -6.37 -9.41
N ARG A 101 2.01 -6.35 -8.16
CA ARG A 101 2.83 -5.23 -7.63
C ARG A 101 4.07 -4.93 -8.44
N SER A 102 4.73 -5.93 -9.03
CA SER A 102 5.90 -5.69 -9.89
C SER A 102 5.57 -4.89 -11.14
N LEU A 103 4.38 -5.09 -11.72
CA LEU A 103 3.91 -4.31 -12.86
C LEU A 103 3.44 -2.93 -12.43
N PHE A 104 2.57 -2.86 -11.41
CA PHE A 104 1.98 -1.60 -10.96
C PHE A 104 3.01 -0.64 -10.37
N ASP A 105 3.91 -1.11 -9.49
CA ASP A 105 4.98 -0.28 -8.94
C ASP A 105 5.90 0.22 -10.07
N ASN A 106 6.16 -0.62 -11.10
CA ASN A 106 7.01 -0.24 -12.23
C ASN A 106 6.38 0.83 -13.14
N LEU A 107 5.05 0.81 -13.33
CA LEU A 107 4.34 1.87 -14.06
C LEU A 107 4.56 3.24 -13.38
N LEU A 108 4.38 3.30 -12.06
CA LEU A 108 4.59 4.53 -11.28
C LEU A 108 6.06 4.96 -11.27
N PHE A 109 6.97 4.00 -11.09
CA PHE A 109 8.42 4.22 -11.11
C PHE A 109 8.88 4.82 -12.45
N THR A 110 8.43 4.22 -13.56
CA THR A 110 8.76 4.68 -14.91
C THR A 110 8.21 6.08 -15.14
N ARG A 111 6.94 6.32 -14.76
CA ARG A 111 6.31 7.63 -14.91
C ARG A 111 7.04 8.73 -14.15
N ALA A 112 7.51 8.46 -12.94
CA ALA A 112 8.30 9.43 -12.18
C ALA A 112 9.59 9.81 -12.92
N ARG A 113 10.28 8.85 -13.55
CA ARG A 113 11.48 9.12 -14.37
C ARG A 113 11.15 9.92 -15.62
N GLU A 114 10.09 9.57 -16.33
CA GLU A 114 9.63 10.29 -17.53
C GLU A 114 9.32 11.76 -17.24
N LEU A 115 8.78 12.05 -16.05
CA LEU A 115 8.48 13.40 -15.58
C LEU A 115 9.71 14.16 -15.04
N GLY A 116 10.90 13.54 -15.04
CA GLY A 116 12.17 14.18 -14.69
C GLY A 116 12.68 13.90 -13.27
N ALA A 117 12.09 12.97 -12.52
CA ALA A 117 12.66 12.55 -11.25
C ALA A 117 13.94 11.72 -11.48
N GLU A 118 15.01 12.09 -10.78
CA GLU A 118 16.21 11.26 -10.73
C GLU A 118 15.96 10.10 -9.77
N ILE A 119 16.13 8.86 -10.23
CA ILE A 119 15.93 7.67 -9.39
C ILE A 119 17.20 6.84 -9.34
N ARG A 120 17.68 6.61 -8.12
CA ARG A 120 18.80 5.72 -7.78
C ARG A 120 18.22 4.49 -7.09
N ASP A 121 17.95 3.45 -7.86
CA ASP A 121 17.54 2.15 -7.33
C ASP A 121 18.78 1.32 -6.90
N ALA A 122 18.56 0.14 -6.32
CA ALA A 122 19.63 -0.67 -5.69
C ALA A 122 20.52 0.11 -4.69
N THR A 123 20.02 1.20 -4.10
CA THR A 123 20.76 2.14 -3.28
C THR A 123 20.12 2.27 -1.91
N VAL A 124 20.88 1.96 -0.85
CA VAL A 124 20.38 1.98 0.54
C VAL A 124 20.76 3.30 1.21
N VAL A 125 19.78 3.95 1.83
CA VAL A 125 20.04 5.05 2.78
C VAL A 125 20.57 4.50 4.09
N ARG A 126 21.73 5.00 4.52
CA ARG A 126 22.45 4.53 5.72
C ARG A 126 22.40 5.53 6.87
N ALA A 127 22.39 6.82 6.55
CA ALA A 127 22.34 7.89 7.53
C ALA A 127 21.62 9.12 6.97
N ILE A 128 21.03 9.90 7.87
CA ILE A 128 20.47 11.21 7.58
C ILE A 128 20.95 12.21 8.64
N ALA A 129 21.24 13.43 8.23
CA ALA A 129 21.63 14.52 9.13
C ALA A 129 21.10 15.85 8.61
N ARG A 130 21.21 16.90 9.43
CA ARG A 130 20.97 18.29 9.02
C ARG A 130 22.30 19.03 8.90
N ASN A 131 22.48 19.81 7.85
CA ASN A 131 23.60 20.75 7.76
C ASN A 131 23.27 22.11 8.42
N SER A 132 24.23 23.04 8.39
CA SER A 132 24.08 24.39 8.95
C SER A 132 23.00 25.23 8.29
N SER A 133 22.64 24.94 7.03
CA SER A 133 21.52 25.56 6.30
C SER A 133 20.19 24.87 6.56
N HIS A 134 20.13 23.94 7.52
CA HIS A 134 18.98 23.07 7.81
C HIS A 134 18.55 22.20 6.63
N HIS A 135 19.37 21.98 5.60
CA HIS A 135 19.11 20.99 4.57
C HIS A 135 19.40 19.59 5.09
N TRP A 136 18.73 18.60 4.51
CA TRP A 136 18.97 17.19 4.77
C TRP A 136 20.19 16.70 4.01
N MET A 137 21.13 16.11 4.74
CA MET A 137 22.23 15.32 4.22
C MET A 137 21.80 13.86 4.26
N VAL A 138 21.70 13.21 3.09
CA VAL A 138 21.27 11.82 2.94
C VAL A 138 22.45 10.99 2.44
N ALA A 139 23.00 10.14 3.31
CA ALA A 139 24.05 9.19 2.93
C ALA A 139 23.40 7.96 2.28
N ALA A 140 23.61 7.80 0.97
CA ALA A 140 23.00 6.78 0.13
C ALA A 140 24.07 6.07 -0.71
N GLY A 141 24.23 4.76 -0.49
CA GLY A 141 25.34 4.01 -1.06
C GLY A 141 26.70 4.56 -0.61
N GLU A 142 27.52 4.99 -1.56
CA GLU A 142 28.83 5.62 -1.35
C GLU A 142 28.79 7.15 -1.46
N THR A 143 27.61 7.72 -1.69
CA THR A 143 27.43 9.16 -1.92
C THR A 143 26.67 9.83 -0.80
N ILE A 144 26.90 11.13 -0.62
CA ILE A 144 26.08 11.97 0.25
C ILE A 144 25.39 13.02 -0.62
N LEU A 145 24.08 13.12 -0.46
CA LEU A 145 23.20 13.96 -1.26
C LEU A 145 22.56 15.00 -0.35
N GLU A 146 22.35 16.20 -0.88
CA GLU A 146 21.77 17.31 -0.13
C GLU A 146 20.37 17.63 -0.64
N ALA A 147 19.40 17.79 0.25
CA ALA A 147 18.03 18.16 -0.13
C ALA A 147 17.38 19.13 0.86
N ALA A 148 16.61 20.09 0.35
CA ALA A 148 15.86 21.01 1.23
C ALA A 148 14.78 20.28 2.05
N ILE A 149 14.09 19.32 1.43
CA ILE A 149 13.02 18.51 2.04
C ILE A 149 13.33 17.00 1.90
N LEU A 150 13.01 16.24 2.94
CA LEU A 150 13.12 14.77 2.95
C LEU A 150 11.73 14.13 3.07
N VAL A 151 11.50 13.06 2.33
CA VAL A 151 10.26 12.27 2.40
C VAL A 151 10.58 10.81 2.71
N GLY A 152 10.10 10.32 3.85
CA GLY A 152 10.06 8.90 4.18
C GLY A 152 8.87 8.22 3.49
N ALA A 153 9.15 7.46 2.43
CA ALA A 153 8.20 6.67 1.65
C ALA A 153 8.60 5.18 1.58
N ASP A 154 9.46 4.76 2.52
CA ASP A 154 10.15 3.46 2.59
C ASP A 154 9.37 2.38 3.34
N GLY A 155 8.06 2.61 3.49
CA GLY A 155 7.08 1.65 3.98
C GLY A 155 7.15 1.39 5.48
N ARG A 156 6.52 0.29 5.91
CA ARG A 156 6.23 0.02 7.33
C ARG A 156 7.43 -0.12 8.25
N ASN A 157 8.57 -0.52 7.68
CA ASN A 157 9.86 -0.68 8.37
C ASN A 157 10.79 0.50 8.09
N SER A 158 10.20 1.70 7.99
CA SER A 158 10.84 2.94 7.56
C SER A 158 12.21 3.15 8.24
N THR A 159 13.24 3.18 7.41
CA THR A 159 14.60 3.55 7.77
C THR A 159 14.68 5.02 8.12
N VAL A 160 13.97 5.88 7.37
CA VAL A 160 13.91 7.32 7.70
C VAL A 160 13.32 7.54 9.09
N ALA A 161 12.18 6.92 9.42
CA ALA A 161 11.59 7.05 10.74
C ALA A 161 12.51 6.52 11.84
N ARG A 162 13.23 5.42 11.58
CA ARG A 162 14.19 4.84 12.53
C ARG A 162 15.37 5.77 12.77
N LEU A 163 15.99 6.30 11.70
CA LEU A 163 17.12 7.22 11.79
C LEU A 163 16.74 8.57 12.41
N SER A 164 15.47 8.95 12.34
CA SER A 164 14.93 10.14 13.04
C SER A 164 14.47 9.85 14.48
N ASN A 165 14.63 8.63 15.01
CA ASN A 165 14.09 8.21 16.31
C ASN A 165 12.57 8.40 16.46
N LEU A 166 11.84 8.30 15.35
CA LEU A 166 10.39 8.44 15.27
C LEU A 166 9.67 7.11 15.04
N LEU A 167 10.39 6.05 14.67
CA LEU A 167 9.78 4.74 14.44
C LEU A 167 9.26 4.16 15.77
N PRO A 168 7.96 3.89 15.90
CA PRO A 168 7.42 3.29 17.10
C PRO A 168 8.00 1.90 17.35
N GLY A 169 8.06 1.51 18.62
CA GLY A 169 8.52 0.19 19.03
C GLY A 169 7.73 -0.94 18.34
N PRO A 170 8.32 -2.15 18.23
CA PRO A 170 7.67 -3.27 17.58
C PRO A 170 6.42 -3.69 18.38
N GLU A 171 5.26 -3.65 17.75
CA GLU A 171 4.08 -4.36 18.23
C GLU A 171 4.20 -5.81 17.76
N ARG A 172 4.14 -6.79 18.68
CA ARG A 172 4.06 -8.20 18.29
C ARG A 172 2.69 -8.47 17.71
N GLU A 173 2.52 -8.42 16.39
CA GLU A 173 1.27 -8.89 15.79
C GLU A 173 1.37 -9.19 14.29
N ARG A 174 0.81 -10.35 13.94
CA ARG A 174 0.53 -10.93 12.62
C ARG A 174 1.62 -10.87 11.54
N VAL A 175 1.70 -11.93 10.76
CA VAL A 175 2.56 -12.05 9.58
C VAL A 175 1.66 -12.29 8.38
N ALA A 176 1.95 -11.60 7.28
CA ALA A 176 1.37 -11.93 5.98
C ALA A 176 2.41 -12.66 5.13
N LEU A 177 1.94 -13.71 4.47
CA LEU A 177 2.67 -14.44 3.44
C LEU A 177 1.96 -14.21 2.12
N GLN A 178 2.73 -14.13 1.04
CA GLN A 178 2.20 -13.96 -0.29
C GLN A 178 2.99 -14.80 -1.29
N THR A 179 2.27 -15.34 -2.26
CA THR A 179 2.84 -16.00 -3.42
C THR A 179 1.87 -15.92 -4.60
N HIS A 180 2.37 -16.14 -5.80
CA HIS A 180 1.55 -16.29 -7.00
C HIS A 180 1.56 -17.77 -7.40
N ILE A 181 0.38 -18.31 -7.71
CA ILE A 181 0.20 -19.71 -8.12
C ILE A 181 -0.59 -19.76 -9.44
N PRO A 182 -0.58 -20.90 -10.16
CA PRO A 182 -1.47 -21.09 -11.30
C PRO A 182 -2.94 -20.85 -10.93
N LEU A 183 -3.67 -20.10 -11.77
CA LEU A 183 -5.07 -19.78 -11.54
C LEU A 183 -5.93 -21.05 -11.60
N PRO A 184 -6.68 -21.39 -10.53
CA PRO A 184 -7.55 -22.55 -10.55
C PRO A 184 -8.65 -22.44 -11.62
N ARG A 185 -8.96 -23.55 -12.28
CA ARG A 185 -10.09 -23.60 -13.22
C ARG A 185 -11.38 -23.20 -12.50
N LYS A 186 -12.19 -22.36 -13.14
CA LYS A 186 -13.45 -21.83 -12.60
C LYS A 186 -13.28 -20.95 -11.33
N PHE A 187 -12.10 -20.38 -11.10
CA PHE A 187 -11.93 -19.39 -10.03
C PHE A 187 -12.79 -18.15 -10.28
N GLY A 188 -13.01 -17.73 -11.53
CA GLY A 188 -13.86 -16.59 -11.88
C GLY A 188 -13.28 -15.23 -11.48
N ASN A 189 -14.06 -14.17 -11.69
CA ASN A 189 -13.63 -12.77 -11.58
C ASN A 189 -13.97 -12.20 -10.19
N ARG A 190 -13.32 -12.70 -9.13
CA ARG A 190 -13.63 -12.26 -7.76
C ARG A 190 -12.42 -12.20 -6.85
N VAL A 191 -12.53 -11.42 -5.79
CA VAL A 191 -11.67 -11.52 -4.61
C VAL A 191 -12.30 -12.50 -3.64
N VAL A 192 -11.52 -13.43 -3.09
CA VAL A 192 -11.97 -14.31 -2.00
C VAL A 192 -11.26 -13.95 -0.71
N LEU A 193 -12.04 -13.70 0.34
CA LEU A 193 -11.58 -13.53 1.72
C LEU A 193 -12.10 -14.69 2.56
N GLN A 194 -11.25 -15.69 2.79
CA GLN A 194 -11.61 -16.92 3.49
C GLN A 194 -11.06 -16.94 4.92
N PHE A 195 -11.95 -16.95 5.90
CA PHE A 195 -11.60 -17.10 7.31
C PHE A 195 -11.23 -18.55 7.61
N LEU A 196 -10.13 -18.72 8.33
CA LEU A 196 -9.57 -19.99 8.76
C LEU A 196 -9.43 -19.98 10.30
N PRO A 197 -9.41 -21.13 10.99
CA PRO A 197 -9.26 -21.14 12.45
C PRO A 197 -8.04 -20.36 12.94
N GLU A 198 -6.96 -20.36 12.15
CA GLU A 198 -5.65 -19.77 12.45
C GLU A 198 -5.42 -18.36 11.88
N GLY A 199 -6.37 -17.81 11.13
CA GLY A 199 -6.20 -16.55 10.40
C GLY A 199 -7.16 -16.39 9.23
N TYR A 200 -6.69 -15.89 8.10
CA TYR A 200 -7.46 -15.84 6.86
C TYR A 200 -6.57 -15.95 5.62
N SER A 201 -7.20 -16.24 4.49
CA SER A 201 -6.62 -16.19 3.16
C SER A 201 -7.27 -15.09 2.33
N GLY A 202 -6.47 -14.34 1.59
CA GLY A 202 -6.91 -13.42 0.54
C GLY A 202 -6.49 -13.94 -0.82
N GLN A 203 -7.39 -13.93 -1.80
CA GLN A 203 -7.16 -14.55 -3.10
C GLN A 203 -7.72 -13.65 -4.20
N ALA A 204 -6.94 -13.38 -5.25
CA ALA A 204 -7.42 -12.61 -6.40
C ALA A 204 -6.68 -13.04 -7.68
N PRO A 205 -7.37 -13.23 -8.82
CA PRO A 205 -6.71 -13.44 -10.10
C PRO A 205 -5.96 -12.17 -10.48
N VAL A 206 -4.68 -12.27 -10.83
CA VAL A 206 -3.87 -11.09 -11.23
C VAL A 206 -3.67 -11.00 -12.73
N ASN A 207 -4.10 -12.01 -13.47
CA ASN A 207 -4.21 -12.10 -14.92
C ASN A 207 -4.97 -13.40 -15.26
N GLU A 208 -4.98 -13.81 -16.52
CA GLU A 208 -5.68 -15.02 -17.00
C GLU A 208 -5.09 -16.34 -16.49
N ASN A 209 -3.86 -16.33 -15.98
CA ASN A 209 -3.09 -17.53 -15.68
C ASN A 209 -2.68 -17.66 -14.21
N GLU A 210 -2.72 -16.59 -13.43
CA GLU A 210 -2.17 -16.55 -12.07
C GLU A 210 -3.14 -16.03 -11.03
N LEU A 211 -3.10 -16.67 -9.85
CA LEU A 211 -3.79 -16.25 -8.64
C LEU A 211 -2.77 -15.70 -7.64
N ASN A 212 -3.01 -14.50 -7.13
CA ASN A 212 -2.34 -14.04 -5.92
C ASN A 212 -2.98 -14.74 -4.71
N LEU A 213 -2.16 -15.42 -3.92
CA LEU A 213 -2.57 -16.09 -2.69
C LEU A 213 -1.84 -15.45 -1.50
N CYS A 214 -2.60 -14.78 -0.65
CA CYS A 214 -2.16 -14.25 0.62
C CYS A 214 -2.63 -15.13 1.78
N LEU A 215 -1.78 -15.32 2.77
CA LEU A 215 -2.10 -15.93 4.06
C LEU A 215 -1.75 -14.95 5.17
N VAL A 216 -2.67 -14.73 6.11
CA VAL A 216 -2.45 -13.82 7.23
C VAL A 216 -2.80 -14.52 8.53
N GLY A 217 -1.84 -14.60 9.43
CA GLY A 217 -1.99 -15.27 10.72
C GLY A 217 -1.01 -14.74 11.75
N ARG A 218 -0.89 -15.41 12.90
CA ARG A 218 0.14 -15.11 13.90
C ARG A 218 1.38 -15.98 13.64
N PRO A 219 2.59 -15.58 14.06
CA PRO A 219 3.80 -16.39 13.83
C PRO A 219 3.66 -17.88 14.19
N PRO A 220 3.06 -18.28 15.34
CA PRO A 220 2.89 -19.69 15.68
C PRO A 220 1.93 -20.47 14.77
N THR A 221 1.05 -19.77 14.02
CA THR A 221 -0.02 -20.39 13.24
C THR A 221 0.28 -20.46 11.74
N ILE A 222 1.36 -19.82 11.28
CA ILE A 222 1.74 -19.75 9.86
C ILE A 222 1.93 -21.14 9.24
N ALA A 223 2.53 -22.09 9.96
CA ALA A 223 2.72 -23.45 9.45
C ALA A 223 1.38 -24.15 9.16
N SER A 224 0.33 -23.90 9.96
CA SER A 224 -1.01 -24.46 9.71
C SER A 224 -1.64 -23.85 8.46
N LEU A 225 -1.51 -22.54 8.28
CA LEU A 225 -2.01 -21.83 7.10
C LEU A 225 -1.32 -22.29 5.80
N ARG A 226 0.01 -22.53 5.84
CA ARG A 226 0.75 -23.10 4.69
C ARG A 226 0.25 -24.50 4.34
N ARG A 227 0.08 -25.39 5.33
CA ARG A 227 -0.51 -26.73 5.11
C ARG A 227 -1.94 -26.67 4.57
N TRP A 228 -2.73 -25.68 4.98
CA TRP A 228 -4.04 -25.45 4.37
C TRP A 228 -3.91 -25.09 2.89
N ALA A 229 -2.98 -24.19 2.54
CA ALA A 229 -2.75 -23.81 1.15
C ALA A 229 -2.22 -24.98 0.29
N GLU A 230 -1.30 -25.79 0.82
CA GLU A 230 -0.81 -27.03 0.19
C GLU A 230 -1.97 -27.95 -0.18
N ARG A 231 -2.88 -28.24 0.77
CA ARG A 231 -4.03 -29.13 0.54
C ARG A 231 -5.07 -28.56 -0.43
N ASN A 232 -5.31 -27.25 -0.42
CA ASN A 232 -6.39 -26.64 -1.19
C ASN A 232 -5.98 -26.18 -2.59
N PHE A 233 -4.68 -25.93 -2.80
CA PHE A 233 -4.15 -25.42 -4.07
C PHE A 233 -3.07 -26.31 -4.69
N GLY A 234 -2.73 -27.45 -4.07
CA GLY A 234 -1.71 -28.36 -4.59
C GLY A 234 -0.31 -27.75 -4.59
N ILE A 235 -0.03 -26.86 -3.64
CA ILE A 235 1.27 -26.18 -3.52
C ILE A 235 2.26 -27.13 -2.83
N ALA A 236 3.50 -27.16 -3.30
CA ALA A 236 4.57 -27.95 -2.67
C ALA A 236 4.95 -27.40 -1.27
N ALA A 237 5.38 -28.28 -0.36
CA ALA A 237 5.72 -27.91 1.02
C ALA A 237 6.93 -26.94 1.12
N ASP A 238 7.84 -27.01 0.14
CA ASP A 238 9.03 -26.16 -0.01
C ASP A 238 8.77 -24.91 -0.87
N HIS A 239 7.53 -24.70 -1.33
CA HIS A 239 7.18 -23.53 -2.14
C HIS A 239 7.56 -22.22 -1.44
N ALA A 240 8.13 -21.31 -2.21
CA ALA A 240 8.62 -20.03 -1.69
C ALA A 240 7.46 -19.06 -1.40
N TRP A 241 7.53 -18.45 -0.22
CA TRP A 241 6.59 -17.41 0.21
C TRP A 241 7.35 -16.13 0.53
N ARG A 242 6.84 -15.00 0.05
CA ARG A 242 7.28 -13.69 0.51
C ARG A 242 6.58 -13.37 1.81
N THR A 243 7.30 -12.81 2.77
CA THR A 243 6.78 -12.52 4.11
C THR A 243 6.87 -11.03 4.41
N ILE A 244 5.92 -10.52 5.20
CA ILE A 244 5.98 -9.15 5.69
C ILE A 244 5.41 -9.02 7.10
N THR A 245 6.08 -8.19 7.90
CA THR A 245 5.74 -7.82 9.27
C THR A 245 6.30 -6.41 9.55
N PRO A 246 5.69 -5.63 10.45
CA PRO A 246 4.39 -5.89 11.11
C PRO A 246 3.20 -5.60 10.18
N LEU A 247 2.02 -6.11 10.51
CA LEU A 247 0.77 -5.71 9.80
C LEU A 247 0.03 -4.57 10.50
N THR A 248 0.48 -4.20 11.70
CA THR A 248 -0.03 -3.08 12.48
C THR A 248 1.13 -2.34 13.10
N ARG A 249 1.01 -1.02 13.17
CA ARG A 249 1.98 -0.16 13.84
C ARG A 249 1.29 1.12 14.25
N ALA A 250 1.66 1.65 15.42
CA ALA A 250 1.28 3.01 15.78
C ALA A 250 1.65 3.99 14.64
N PRO A 251 0.79 4.96 14.32
CA PRO A 251 1.10 5.95 13.29
C PRO A 251 2.23 6.87 13.73
N VAL A 252 3.04 7.33 12.79
CA VAL A 252 3.99 8.45 12.97
C VAL A 252 3.28 9.73 12.57
N SER A 253 3.65 10.86 13.18
CA SER A 253 3.17 12.15 12.68
C SER A 253 3.60 12.31 11.22
N ALA A 254 2.66 12.68 10.35
CA ALA A 254 2.91 12.71 8.92
C ALA A 254 3.95 13.77 8.53
N VAL A 255 4.26 14.72 9.41
CA VAL A 255 5.24 15.76 9.14
C VAL A 255 5.95 16.25 10.39
N HIS A 256 7.24 16.56 10.23
CA HIS A 256 8.14 17.15 11.21
C HIS A 256 9.05 18.16 10.50
N GLU A 257 8.71 19.46 10.57
CA GLU A 257 9.41 20.54 9.85
C GLU A 257 9.54 20.28 8.34
N ASN A 258 10.71 19.89 7.84
CA ASN A 258 11.00 19.56 6.44
C ASN A 258 11.13 18.05 6.20
N LEU A 259 10.56 17.21 7.07
CA LEU A 259 10.48 15.76 6.93
C LEU A 259 9.03 15.32 6.86
N PHE A 260 8.65 14.71 5.74
CA PHE A 260 7.32 14.15 5.51
C PHE A 260 7.37 12.64 5.60
N PHE A 261 6.33 12.02 6.16
CA PHE A 261 6.08 10.59 6.08
C PHE A 261 4.81 10.33 5.30
N ILE A 262 4.86 9.38 4.36
CA ILE A 262 3.74 9.01 3.50
C ILE A 262 3.59 7.49 3.38
N GLY A 263 2.43 7.02 2.93
CA GLY A 263 2.09 5.61 2.84
C GLY A 263 2.31 4.85 4.16
N ASP A 264 2.77 3.60 4.06
CA ASP A 264 3.04 2.72 5.21
C ASP A 264 4.13 3.27 6.17
N ALA A 265 4.96 4.22 5.73
CA ALA A 265 5.94 4.88 6.61
C ALA A 265 5.25 5.82 7.62
N ALA A 266 4.16 6.48 7.21
CA ALA A 266 3.32 7.26 8.12
C ALA A 266 2.35 6.37 8.91
N ARG A 267 1.61 5.50 8.22
CA ARG A 267 0.54 4.70 8.82
C ARG A 267 0.30 3.42 8.03
N VAL A 268 0.41 2.28 8.72
CA VAL A 268 0.07 0.97 8.17
C VAL A 268 -1.46 0.79 8.24
N VAL A 269 -2.06 0.40 7.12
CA VAL A 269 -3.50 0.12 7.02
C VAL A 269 -3.74 -1.40 7.05
N GLU A 270 -4.87 -1.82 7.63
CA GLU A 270 -5.24 -3.23 7.72
C GLU A 270 -5.40 -3.84 6.30
N PRO A 271 -4.65 -4.90 5.94
CA PRO A 271 -4.69 -5.48 4.59
C PRO A 271 -6.08 -5.95 4.14
N PHE A 272 -6.94 -6.34 5.09
CA PHE A 272 -8.29 -6.88 4.80
C PHE A 272 -9.18 -5.91 4.00
N THR A 273 -8.96 -4.60 4.10
CA THR A 273 -9.80 -3.61 3.39
C THR A 273 -9.37 -3.35 1.95
N GLY A 274 -8.18 -3.80 1.53
CA GLY A 274 -7.66 -3.57 0.18
C GLY A 274 -7.25 -2.13 -0.14
N GLU A 275 -7.34 -1.19 0.81
CA GLU A 275 -7.20 0.24 0.53
C GLU A 275 -5.76 0.78 0.58
N GLY A 276 -4.77 -0.07 0.89
CA GLY A 276 -3.40 0.37 1.16
C GLY A 276 -2.77 1.16 0.00
N ILE A 277 -3.02 0.75 -1.25
CA ILE A 277 -2.51 1.44 -2.44
C ILE A 277 -3.13 2.83 -2.59
N TYR A 278 -4.45 2.97 -2.40
CA TYR A 278 -5.12 4.27 -2.46
C TYR A 278 -4.49 5.27 -1.48
N TYR A 279 -4.30 4.87 -0.22
CA TYR A 279 -3.69 5.76 0.77
C TYR A 279 -2.23 6.08 0.43
N ALA A 280 -1.49 5.13 -0.16
CA ALA A 280 -0.13 5.37 -0.63
C ALA A 280 -0.10 6.44 -1.74
N LEU A 281 -0.89 6.26 -2.80
CA LEU A 281 -0.98 7.21 -3.91
C LEU A 281 -1.41 8.60 -3.43
N ARG A 282 -2.51 8.67 -2.67
CA ARG A 282 -3.09 9.94 -2.23
C ARG A 282 -2.19 10.67 -1.23
N SER A 283 -1.52 9.97 -0.31
CA SER A 283 -0.56 10.61 0.60
C SER A 283 0.66 11.16 -0.15
N GLY A 284 1.16 10.46 -1.18
CA GLY A 284 2.23 10.95 -2.05
C GLY A 284 1.84 12.22 -2.80
N GLU A 285 0.65 12.26 -3.40
CA GLU A 285 0.12 13.44 -4.07
C GLU A 285 -0.02 14.64 -3.11
N LEU A 286 -0.59 14.42 -1.91
CA LEU A 286 -0.75 15.48 -0.92
C LEU A 286 0.59 16.04 -0.45
N ALA A 287 1.59 15.18 -0.26
CA ALA A 287 2.93 15.60 0.12
C ALA A 287 3.59 16.41 -0.99
N ALA A 288 3.53 15.96 -2.25
CA ALA A 288 4.07 16.70 -3.38
C ALA A 288 3.46 18.11 -3.49
N ASN A 289 2.13 18.23 -3.37
CA ASN A 289 1.45 19.54 -3.38
C ASN A 289 1.94 20.46 -2.26
N ALA A 290 2.15 19.94 -1.05
CA ALA A 290 2.67 20.73 0.07
C ALA A 290 4.14 21.14 -0.15
N ILE A 291 4.96 20.24 -0.68
CA ILE A 291 6.38 20.45 -0.99
C ILE A 291 6.53 21.55 -2.04
N VAL A 292 5.77 21.48 -3.14
CA VAL A 292 5.78 22.50 -4.20
C VAL A 292 5.41 23.87 -3.66
N LYS A 293 4.37 23.97 -2.82
CA LYS A 293 4.00 25.23 -2.16
C LYS A 293 5.13 25.80 -1.30
N ILE A 294 5.79 24.95 -0.50
CA ILE A 294 6.89 25.37 0.38
C ILE A 294 8.10 25.86 -0.43
N ILE A 295 8.51 25.12 -1.46
CA ILE A 295 9.65 25.47 -2.31
C ILE A 295 9.37 26.77 -3.09
N ARG A 296 8.13 27.00 -3.51
CA ARG A 296 7.70 28.26 -4.17
C ARG A 296 7.49 29.44 -3.21
N GLY A 297 7.88 29.30 -1.94
CA GLY A 297 7.88 30.41 -0.97
C GLY A 297 6.53 30.67 -0.29
N GLN A 298 5.54 29.77 -0.40
CA GLN A 298 4.33 29.89 0.41
C GLN A 298 4.63 29.69 1.91
N ASN A 299 3.76 30.21 2.77
CA ASN A 299 3.95 30.10 4.21
C ASN A 299 4.07 28.64 4.65
N ARG A 300 5.27 28.27 5.13
CA ARG A 300 5.62 26.90 5.51
C ARG A 300 4.69 26.37 6.60
N GLN A 301 4.50 27.12 7.68
CA GLN A 301 3.71 26.65 8.83
C GLN A 301 2.24 26.41 8.46
N VAL A 302 1.66 27.27 7.62
CA VAL A 302 0.30 27.09 7.11
C VAL A 302 0.22 25.85 6.23
N THR A 303 1.15 25.70 5.28
CA THR A 303 1.18 24.58 4.34
C THR A 303 1.35 23.23 5.05
N LEU A 304 2.21 23.16 6.06
CA LEU A 304 2.40 21.96 6.88
C LEU A 304 1.12 21.57 7.65
N ARG A 305 0.39 22.55 8.19
CA ARG A 305 -0.90 22.32 8.86
C ARG A 305 -1.96 21.86 7.89
N GLU A 306 -2.03 22.42 6.69
CA GLU A 306 -2.93 21.99 5.62
C GLU A 306 -2.66 20.54 5.23
N PHE A 307 -1.39 20.20 4.98
CA PHE A 307 -0.98 18.82 4.67
C PHE A 307 -1.37 17.86 5.80
N ALA A 308 -1.02 18.16 7.05
CA ALA A 308 -1.34 17.30 8.18
C ALA A 308 -2.86 17.08 8.32
N ARG A 309 -3.67 18.13 8.11
CA ARG A 309 -5.14 18.04 8.13
C ARG A 309 -5.67 17.17 6.98
N ALA A 310 -5.22 17.41 5.75
CA ALA A 310 -5.64 16.64 4.58
C ALA A 310 -5.23 15.17 4.70
N HIS A 311 -3.99 14.91 5.14
CA HIS A 311 -3.48 13.56 5.39
C HIS A 311 -4.32 12.84 6.46
N ALA A 312 -4.60 13.49 7.60
CA ALA A 312 -5.46 12.90 8.63
C ALA A 312 -6.90 12.67 8.14
N ALA A 313 -7.44 13.58 7.32
CA ALA A 313 -8.80 13.49 6.80
C ALA A 313 -9.01 12.26 5.91
N MET A 314 -7.99 11.79 5.18
CA MET A 314 -8.09 10.57 4.37
C MET A 314 -8.56 9.36 5.18
N TYR A 315 -8.10 9.25 6.43
CA TYR A 315 -8.38 8.12 7.30
C TYR A 315 -9.66 8.30 8.14
N ARG A 316 -10.28 9.49 8.15
CA ARG A 316 -11.50 9.76 8.92
C ARG A 316 -12.67 8.89 8.42
N GLY A 317 -13.52 8.45 9.34
CA GLY A 317 -14.66 7.58 9.04
C GLY A 317 -14.31 6.15 8.62
N ARG A 318 -13.01 5.81 8.48
CA ARG A 318 -12.51 4.47 8.13
C ARG A 318 -11.81 3.77 9.29
N LEU A 319 -11.39 4.50 10.32
CA LEU A 319 -10.71 3.89 11.48
C LEU A 319 -11.59 2.87 12.20
N TRP A 320 -12.90 3.11 12.31
CA TRP A 320 -13.80 2.15 12.94
C TRP A 320 -14.02 0.91 12.07
N ILE A 321 -14.13 1.06 10.74
CA ILE A 321 -14.16 -0.06 9.78
C ILE A 321 -12.88 -0.87 9.88
N ASN A 322 -11.71 -0.21 9.89
CA ASN A 322 -10.43 -0.86 10.08
C ASN A 322 -10.34 -1.58 11.44
N ARG A 323 -10.94 -1.02 12.51
CA ARG A 323 -11.01 -1.69 13.82
C ARG A 323 -11.94 -2.90 13.81
N LEU A 324 -13.08 -2.83 13.11
CA LEU A 324 -13.99 -3.97 12.96
C LEU A 324 -13.41 -5.07 12.07
N ALA A 325 -12.85 -4.71 10.92
CA ALA A 325 -12.10 -5.60 10.05
C ALA A 325 -10.94 -6.26 10.81
N ARG A 326 -10.19 -5.46 11.58
CA ARG A 326 -9.15 -5.98 12.48
C ARG A 326 -9.72 -6.94 13.52
N ALA A 327 -10.85 -6.62 14.16
CA ALA A 327 -11.48 -7.51 15.13
C ALA A 327 -11.96 -8.83 14.50
N ALA A 328 -12.57 -8.76 13.31
CA ALA A 328 -13.01 -9.92 12.54
C ALA A 328 -11.84 -10.81 12.09
N VAL A 329 -10.69 -10.21 11.79
CA VAL A 329 -9.45 -10.93 11.44
C VAL A 329 -8.72 -11.46 12.68
N LEU A 330 -8.69 -10.72 13.78
CA LEU A 330 -8.06 -11.14 15.04
C LEU A 330 -8.86 -12.25 15.75
N SER A 331 -10.17 -12.31 15.50
CA SER A 331 -11.05 -13.38 15.91
C SER A 331 -11.77 -13.95 14.68
N PRO A 332 -11.17 -14.92 13.97
CA PRO A 332 -11.77 -15.53 12.78
C PRO A 332 -13.18 -16.11 13.02
N ARG A 333 -13.50 -16.48 14.27
CA ARG A 333 -14.86 -16.87 14.69
C ARG A 333 -15.84 -15.72 14.65
N LEU A 334 -15.43 -14.52 15.07
CA LEU A 334 -16.23 -13.30 14.96
C LEU A 334 -16.41 -12.90 13.49
N GLY A 335 -15.35 -12.97 12.68
CA GLY A 335 -15.46 -12.79 11.22
C GLY A 335 -16.46 -13.77 10.59
N SER A 336 -16.39 -15.05 10.96
CA SER A 336 -17.35 -16.07 10.52
C SER A 336 -18.79 -15.78 10.96
N PHE A 337 -18.98 -15.23 12.15
CA PHE A 337 -20.30 -14.79 12.61
C PHE A 337 -20.86 -13.67 11.74
N PHE A 338 -20.05 -12.66 11.40
CA PHE A 338 -20.47 -11.57 10.51
C PHE A 338 -20.84 -12.07 9.11
N VAL A 339 -20.10 -13.03 8.55
CA VAL A 339 -20.43 -13.65 7.26
C VAL A 339 -21.79 -14.36 7.33
N ARG A 340 -22.09 -15.05 8.43
CA ARG A 340 -23.39 -15.71 8.64
C ARG A 340 -24.52 -14.69 8.78
N ALA A 341 -24.31 -13.64 9.57
CA ALA A 341 -25.29 -12.56 9.73
C ALA A 341 -25.55 -11.83 8.41
N ALA A 342 -24.53 -11.64 7.58
CA ALA A 342 -24.65 -10.99 6.29
C ALA A 342 -25.47 -11.76 5.25
N ARG A 343 -25.69 -13.07 5.44
CA ARG A 343 -26.65 -13.82 4.61
C ARG A 343 -28.10 -13.42 4.92
N ILE A 344 -28.36 -12.95 6.13
CA ILE A 344 -29.68 -12.49 6.58
C ILE A 344 -29.86 -11.02 6.20
N ASP A 345 -28.81 -10.20 6.38
CA ASP A 345 -28.81 -8.80 5.95
C ASP A 345 -27.52 -8.42 5.20
N SER A 346 -27.64 -8.27 3.87
CA SER A 346 -26.55 -7.87 2.99
C SER A 346 -26.02 -6.44 3.24
N SER A 347 -26.77 -5.61 3.97
CA SER A 347 -26.36 -4.24 4.32
C SER A 347 -25.10 -4.19 5.18
N ILE A 348 -24.88 -5.24 6.00
CA ILE A 348 -23.73 -5.40 6.90
C ILE A 348 -22.42 -5.42 6.10
N LEU A 349 -22.39 -6.14 4.97
CA LEU A 349 -21.19 -6.20 4.11
C LEU A 349 -21.04 -4.96 3.24
N LYS A 350 -22.15 -4.35 2.79
CA LYS A 350 -22.12 -3.10 2.02
C LYS A 350 -21.47 -1.96 2.80
N LEU A 351 -21.61 -1.92 4.14
CA LEU A 351 -20.93 -0.95 4.99
C LEU A 351 -19.40 -1.15 5.03
N LEU A 352 -18.93 -2.40 5.03
CA LEU A 352 -17.50 -2.74 4.98
C LEU A 352 -16.91 -2.41 3.59
N THR A 353 -17.67 -2.61 2.52
CA THR A 353 -17.25 -2.36 1.13
C THR A 353 -17.66 -0.98 0.59
N ALA A 354 -18.25 -0.09 1.41
CA ALA A 354 -18.93 1.12 0.92
C ALA A 354 -18.07 2.07 0.06
N LYS A 355 -16.75 2.21 0.31
CA LYS A 355 -15.84 2.99 -0.56
C LYS A 355 -15.13 2.17 -1.64
N ILE A 356 -15.18 0.84 -1.55
CA ILE A 356 -14.88 -0.02 -2.71
C ILE A 356 -15.97 0.19 -3.77
N VAL A 357 -17.21 0.43 -3.34
CA VAL A 357 -18.38 0.61 -4.23
C VAL A 357 -18.66 2.08 -4.60
N ARG A 358 -18.21 3.05 -3.80
CA ARG A 358 -18.39 4.50 -4.07
C ARG A 358 -17.11 5.28 -3.75
N PRO A 359 -16.28 5.67 -4.74
CA PRO A 359 -15.17 6.58 -4.48
C PRO A 359 -15.71 7.92 -3.94
N PRO A 360 -14.97 8.62 -3.06
CA PRO A 360 -15.32 9.99 -2.72
C PRO A 360 -15.30 10.84 -4.00
N LEU A 361 -16.36 11.63 -4.20
CA LEU A 361 -16.49 12.60 -5.30
C LEU A 361 -15.28 13.54 -5.36
#